data_AF-E7GCI7-F1
#
_entry.id   AF-E7GCI7-F1
#
_cell.length_a   1.000
_cell.length_b   1.000
_cell.length_c   1.000
_cell.angle_alpha   90.00
_cell.angle_beta   90.00
_cell.angle_gamma   90.00
#
_symmetry.space_group_name_H-M   'P 1'
#
loop_
_entity.id
_entity.type
_entity.pdbx_description
1 polymer ?
#
loop_
_entity_poly.entity_id
_entity_poly.type
_entity_poly.pdbx_seq_one_letter_code
_entity_poly.pdbx_strand_id
1 'polypeptide(L)'
;MFLLSECILFIFIMFCDSVWLKYLSIFLCFLYTLYRKEGIVVLWVVLLADYCLLINDYYEMGIFLFIVVQCLYHEILGSHYKFYIFLFLLLYPQMPMLVLCYILMSFTNLIVAYQKKHSLFITIVLLGLCDICVAIQYIFSIHVPLIWLFYLPSQVYFVKKGFINEDGAIVMGDSQKERSSVK
;
A
#
# COMPACT_ATOMS: atom_id res chain seq x y z
N MET A 1 10.72 -16.69 1.69
CA MET A 1 11.41 -16.04 2.82
C MET A 1 10.77 -14.71 3.19
N PHE A 2 10.51 -13.80 2.25
CA PHE A 2 9.83 -12.51 2.51
C PHE A 2 8.48 -12.61 3.25
N LEU A 3 7.54 -13.45 2.79
CA LEU A 3 6.24 -13.56 3.47
C LEU A 3 6.37 -14.05 4.93
N LEU A 4 7.32 -14.96 5.17
CA LEU A 4 7.59 -15.46 6.52
C LEU A 4 8.15 -14.36 7.42
N SER A 5 9.06 -13.52 6.92
CA SER A 5 9.59 -12.39 7.68
C SER A 5 8.49 -11.36 8.00
N GLU A 6 7.62 -11.04 7.03
CA GLU A 6 6.48 -10.14 7.28
C GLU A 6 5.47 -10.73 8.26
N CYS A 7 5.19 -12.03 8.22
CA CYS A 7 4.33 -12.68 9.22
C CYS A 7 4.93 -12.62 10.62
N ILE A 8 6.24 -12.83 10.75
CA ILE A 8 6.93 -12.72 12.04
C ILE A 8 6.89 -11.27 12.55
N LEU A 9 7.21 -10.30 11.69
CA LEU A 9 7.14 -8.87 12.03
C LEU A 9 5.72 -8.45 12.40
N PHE A 10 4.70 -8.93 11.68
CA PHE A 10 3.31 -8.66 12.01
C PHE A 10 2.96 -9.11 13.42
N ILE A 11 3.35 -10.32 13.82
CA ILE A 11 3.17 -10.82 15.19
C ILE A 11 3.84 -9.86 16.17
N PHE A 12 5.10 -9.49 15.93
CA PHE A 12 5.80 -8.54 16.80
C PHE A 12 5.13 -7.17 16.85
N ILE A 13 4.63 -6.62 15.74
CA ILE A 13 3.91 -5.34 15.72
C ILE A 13 2.62 -5.40 16.55
N MET A 14 1.92 -6.54 16.53
CA MET A 14 0.69 -6.72 17.32
C MET A 14 0.95 -6.82 18.84
N PHE A 15 2.12 -7.29 19.26
CA PHE A 15 2.49 -7.43 20.68
C PHE A 15 3.41 -6.33 21.19
N CYS A 16 4.17 -5.70 20.31
CA CYS A 16 5.13 -4.66 20.59
C CYS A 16 4.75 -3.41 19.80
N ASP A 17 4.26 -2.38 20.49
CA ASP A 17 3.85 -1.10 19.90
C ASP A 17 5.05 -0.23 19.47
N SER A 18 6.06 -0.84 18.84
CA SER A 18 7.29 -0.17 18.42
C SER A 18 7.14 0.47 17.06
N VAL A 19 7.28 1.79 17.01
CA VAL A 19 7.33 2.60 15.77
C VAL A 19 8.40 2.10 14.80
N TRP A 20 9.56 1.68 15.32
CA TRP A 20 10.66 1.18 14.49
C TRP A 20 10.35 -0.16 13.84
N LEU A 21 9.63 -1.06 14.53
CA LEU A 21 9.21 -2.34 13.94
C LEU A 21 8.20 -2.13 12.82
N LYS A 22 7.24 -1.22 13.04
CA LYS A 22 6.27 -0.79 12.05
C LYS A 22 6.97 -0.26 10.79
N TYR A 23 7.90 0.69 10.97
CA TYR A 23 8.68 1.28 9.88
C TYR A 23 9.58 0.25 9.17
N LEU A 24 10.21 -0.66 9.92
CA LEU A 24 11.04 -1.74 9.36
C LEU A 24 10.25 -2.65 8.43
N SER A 25 9.00 -2.99 8.77
CA SER A 25 8.13 -3.83 7.93
C SER A 25 7.84 -3.18 6.58
N ILE A 26 7.55 -1.88 6.57
CA ILE A 26 7.37 -1.10 5.33
C ILE A 26 8.67 -1.05 4.54
N PHE A 27 9.80 -0.85 5.21
CA PHE A 27 11.11 -0.84 4.59
C PHE A 27 11.47 -2.19 3.94
N LEU A 28 11.14 -3.32 4.57
CA LEU A 28 11.30 -4.64 3.96
C LEU A 28 10.41 -4.83 2.73
N CYS A 29 9.17 -4.33 2.77
CA CYS A 29 8.32 -4.30 1.58
C CYS A 29 9.01 -3.53 0.44
N PHE A 30 9.57 -2.34 0.72
CA PHE A 30 10.33 -1.56 -0.25
C PHE A 30 11.57 -2.29 -0.78
N LEU A 31 12.38 -2.94 0.08
CA LEU A 31 13.54 -3.72 -0.35
C LEU A 31 13.15 -4.87 -1.28
N TYR A 32 12.03 -5.54 -0.98
CA TYR A 32 11.52 -6.60 -1.84
C TYR A 32 11.06 -6.06 -3.20
N THR A 33 10.41 -4.89 -3.21
CA THR A 33 10.05 -4.17 -4.43
C THR A 33 11.29 -3.78 -5.26
N LEU A 34 12.37 -3.32 -4.62
CA LEU A 34 13.66 -3.04 -5.27
C LEU A 34 14.24 -4.29 -5.94
N TYR A 35 14.22 -5.43 -5.24
CA TYR A 35 14.65 -6.70 -5.79
C TYR A 35 13.84 -7.10 -7.03
N ARG A 36 12.54 -6.82 -7.03
CA ARG A 36 11.60 -7.13 -8.12
C ARG A 36 11.62 -6.14 -9.29
N LYS A 37 12.10 -4.91 -9.09
CA LYS A 37 12.10 -3.82 -10.09
C LYS A 37 10.72 -3.35 -10.59
N GLU A 38 9.64 -3.74 -9.93
CA GLU A 38 8.27 -3.35 -10.27
C GLU A 38 7.68 -2.52 -9.12
N GLY A 39 6.97 -1.41 -9.41
CA GLY A 39 6.26 -0.65 -8.37
C GLY A 39 7.17 0.09 -7.37
N ILE A 40 8.46 0.24 -7.66
CA ILE A 40 9.45 0.90 -6.78
C ILE A 40 9.00 2.31 -6.39
N VAL A 41 8.51 3.08 -7.37
CA VAL A 41 8.10 4.47 -7.14
C VAL A 41 6.99 4.57 -6.10
N VAL A 42 6.00 3.67 -6.17
CA VAL A 42 4.91 3.62 -5.19
C VAL A 42 5.45 3.37 -3.79
N LEU A 43 6.22 2.30 -3.59
CA LEU A 43 6.71 1.96 -2.25
C LEU A 43 7.70 2.98 -1.72
N TRP A 44 8.46 3.65 -2.59
CA TRP A 44 9.33 4.73 -2.18
C TRP A 44 8.54 5.92 -1.61
N VAL A 45 7.45 6.31 -2.29
CA VAL A 45 6.57 7.37 -1.79
C VAL A 45 5.85 6.94 -0.51
N VAL A 46 5.38 5.69 -0.42
CA VAL A 46 4.77 5.13 0.80
C VAL A 46 5.76 5.16 1.97
N LEU A 47 7.01 4.73 1.75
CA LEU A 47 8.05 4.74 2.78
C LEU A 47 8.33 6.16 3.30
N LEU A 48 8.29 7.16 2.42
CA LEU A 48 8.44 8.56 2.80
C LEU A 48 7.19 9.07 3.55
N ALA A 49 5.98 8.71 3.10
CA ALA A 49 4.73 9.05 3.77
C ALA A 49 4.70 8.50 5.20
N ASP A 50 5.08 7.24 5.37
CA ASP A 50 5.14 6.58 6.68
C ASP A 50 6.24 7.17 7.57
N TYR A 51 7.36 7.60 7.00
CA TYR A 51 8.38 8.33 7.76
C TYR A 51 7.84 9.65 8.32
N CYS A 52 7.06 10.38 7.53
CA CYS A 52 6.39 11.60 7.97
C CYS A 52 5.35 11.32 9.06
N LEU A 53 4.53 10.27 8.90
CA LEU A 53 3.41 9.98 9.79
C LEU A 53 3.78 9.26 11.09
N LEU A 54 4.74 8.34 11.03
CA LEU A 54 5.09 7.48 12.17
C LEU A 54 6.22 8.05 13.02
N ILE A 55 7.14 8.81 12.42
CA ILE A 55 8.38 9.24 13.11
C ILE A 55 8.39 10.73 13.44
N ASN A 56 7.87 11.58 12.54
CA ASN A 56 8.04 13.04 12.66
C ASN A 56 6.73 13.82 12.88
N ASP A 57 5.60 13.14 13.05
CA ASP A 57 4.27 13.73 13.23
C ASP A 57 3.87 14.76 12.14
N TYR A 58 4.47 14.66 10.95
CA TYR A 58 4.18 15.53 9.80
C TYR A 58 2.96 15.03 9.03
N TYR A 59 1.80 15.12 9.67
CA TYR A 59 0.54 14.58 9.14
C TYR A 59 0.13 15.18 7.79
N GLU A 60 0.22 16.50 7.61
CA GLU A 60 -0.11 17.16 6.33
C GLU A 60 0.75 16.64 5.18
N MET A 61 2.06 16.53 5.42
CA MET A 61 3.02 16.04 4.42
C MET A 61 2.79 14.55 4.14
N GLY A 62 2.50 13.75 5.16
CA GLY A 62 2.15 12.34 5.00
C GLY A 62 0.90 12.13 4.15
N ILE A 63 -0.18 12.87 4.43
CA ILE A 63 -1.41 12.81 3.64
C ILE A 63 -1.16 13.28 2.21
N PHE A 64 -0.39 14.36 2.02
CA PHE A 64 0.00 14.82 0.70
C PHE A 64 0.75 13.74 -0.10
N LEU A 65 1.70 13.05 0.52
CA LEU A 65 2.40 11.93 -0.11
C LEU A 65 1.45 10.76 -0.43
N PHE A 66 0.46 10.48 0.42
CA PHE A 66 -0.58 9.51 0.09
C PHE A 66 -1.50 9.95 -1.06
N ILE A 67 -1.74 11.25 -1.26
CA ILE A 67 -2.41 11.77 -2.46
C ILE A 67 -1.56 11.45 -3.71
N VAL A 68 -0.23 11.60 -3.63
CA VAL A 68 0.68 11.18 -4.71
C VAL A 68 0.60 9.67 -4.96
N VAL A 69 0.54 8.84 -3.91
CA VAL A 69 0.31 7.39 -4.04
C VAL A 69 -1.00 7.09 -4.77
N GLN A 70 -2.07 7.84 -4.48
CA GLN A 70 -3.35 7.66 -5.19
C GLN A 70 -3.24 8.02 -6.68
N CYS A 71 -2.45 9.04 -7.06
CA CYS A 71 -2.14 9.30 -8.47
C CYS A 71 -1.43 8.11 -9.13
N LEU A 72 -0.42 7.54 -8.46
CA LEU A 72 0.33 6.41 -8.98
C LEU A 72 -0.54 5.15 -9.12
N TYR A 73 -1.42 4.88 -8.15
CA TYR A 73 -2.41 3.81 -8.27
C TYR A 73 -3.36 4.03 -9.45
N HIS A 74 -3.79 5.26 -9.67
CA HIS A 74 -4.66 5.57 -10.79
C HIS A 74 -3.99 5.35 -12.15
N GLU A 75 -2.70 5.70 -12.25
CA GLU A 75 -1.90 5.45 -13.45
C GLU A 75 -1.80 3.95 -13.74
N ILE A 76 -1.49 3.13 -12.71
CA ILE A 76 -1.46 1.67 -12.82
C ILE A 76 -2.81 1.11 -13.26
N LEU A 77 -3.92 1.68 -12.79
CA LEU A 77 -5.26 1.25 -13.15
C LEU A 77 -5.67 1.60 -14.59
N GLY A 78 -4.85 2.33 -15.36
CA GLY A 78 -5.16 2.75 -16.73
C GLY A 78 -5.97 4.05 -16.75
N SER A 79 -5.23 5.13 -16.50
CA SER A 79 -5.59 6.55 -16.35
C SER A 79 -6.87 7.06 -17.05
N HIS A 80 -7.67 7.81 -16.31
CA HIS A 80 -8.71 8.70 -16.84
C HIS A 80 -8.53 10.12 -16.29
N TYR A 81 -8.49 11.12 -17.19
CA TYR A 81 -8.19 12.52 -16.83
C TYR A 81 -9.12 13.11 -15.76
N LYS A 82 -10.38 12.63 -15.67
CA LYS A 82 -11.37 13.10 -14.68
C LYS A 82 -10.93 12.87 -13.24
N PHE A 83 -10.08 11.88 -12.98
CA PHE A 83 -9.54 11.62 -11.64
C PHE A 83 -8.75 12.81 -11.09
N TYR A 84 -7.99 13.51 -11.94
CA TYR A 84 -7.14 14.61 -11.53
C TYR A 84 -7.91 15.89 -11.19
N ILE A 85 -9.23 15.93 -11.42
CA ILE A 85 -10.04 17.09 -11.04
C ILE A 85 -9.88 17.37 -9.55
N PHE A 86 -9.87 16.34 -8.70
CA PHE A 86 -9.81 16.49 -7.24
C PHE A 86 -8.56 17.24 -6.75
N LEU A 87 -7.48 17.28 -7.55
CA LEU A 87 -6.28 18.05 -7.23
C LEU A 87 -6.53 19.56 -7.13
N PHE A 88 -7.66 20.08 -7.63
CA PHE A 88 -8.04 21.50 -7.39
C PHE A 88 -8.10 21.84 -5.89
N LEU A 89 -8.41 20.85 -5.04
CA LEU A 89 -8.45 21.02 -3.58
C LEU A 89 -7.08 21.36 -2.98
N LEU A 90 -5.99 21.08 -3.70
CA LEU A 90 -4.62 21.41 -3.30
C LEU A 90 -4.28 22.90 -3.48
N LEU A 91 -5.13 23.70 -4.14
CA LEU A 91 -4.93 25.15 -4.23
C LEU A 91 -4.98 25.83 -2.86
N TYR A 92 -5.66 25.22 -1.89
CA TYR A 92 -5.71 25.66 -0.50
C TYR A 92 -5.51 24.46 0.43
N PRO A 93 -4.26 23.99 0.61
CA PRO A 93 -3.94 22.71 1.20
C PRO A 93 -4.04 22.74 2.74
N GLN A 94 -5.24 22.94 3.25
CA GLN A 94 -5.54 22.73 4.66
C GLN A 94 -5.82 21.25 4.92
N MET A 95 -5.58 20.78 6.15
CA MET A 95 -5.87 19.41 6.59
C MET A 95 -7.21 18.83 6.09
N PRO A 96 -8.37 19.49 6.25
CA PRO A 96 -9.63 18.95 5.77
C PRO A 96 -9.68 18.79 4.24
N MET A 97 -9.06 19.72 3.50
CA MET A 97 -9.01 19.68 2.03
C MET A 97 -8.09 18.57 1.52
N LEU A 98 -6.96 18.34 2.20
CA LEU A 98 -6.06 17.23 1.90
C LEU A 98 -6.76 15.88 2.13
N VAL A 99 -7.40 15.72 3.28
CA VAL A 99 -8.16 14.50 3.62
C VAL A 99 -9.30 14.28 2.61
N LEU A 100 -10.07 15.33 2.27
CA LEU A 100 -11.14 15.23 1.30
C LEU A 100 -10.62 14.83 -0.09
N CYS A 101 -9.54 15.45 -0.55
CA CYS A 101 -8.88 15.12 -1.81
C CYS A 101 -8.46 13.65 -1.84
N TYR A 102 -7.78 13.20 -0.78
CA TYR A 102 -7.34 11.83 -0.63
C TYR A 102 -8.50 10.83 -0.66
N ILE A 103 -9.58 11.06 0.09
CA ILE A 103 -10.76 10.18 0.15
C ILE A 103 -11.43 10.08 -1.23
N LEU A 104 -11.65 11.21 -1.91
CA LEU A 104 -12.28 11.23 -3.24
C LEU A 104 -11.46 10.46 -4.28
N MET A 105 -10.14 10.62 -4.24
CA MET A 105 -9.22 9.90 -5.11
C MET A 105 -9.18 8.40 -4.78
N SER A 106 -9.05 8.04 -3.50
CA SER A 106 -9.05 6.65 -3.04
C SER A 106 -10.35 5.93 -3.42
N PHE A 107 -11.51 6.59 -3.23
CA PHE A 107 -12.81 6.04 -3.62
C PHE A 107 -12.94 5.86 -5.15
N THR A 108 -12.45 6.82 -5.93
CA THR A 108 -12.43 6.70 -7.40
C THR A 108 -11.56 5.53 -7.84
N ASN A 109 -10.37 5.39 -7.26
CA ASN A 109 -9.48 4.26 -7.52
C ASN A 109 -10.11 2.92 -7.12
N LEU A 110 -10.83 2.87 -6.01
CA LEU A 110 -11.58 1.69 -5.58
C LEU A 110 -12.64 1.28 -6.62
N ILE A 111 -13.45 2.23 -7.10
CA ILE A 111 -14.46 1.98 -8.13
C ILE A 111 -13.82 1.47 -9.41
N VAL A 112 -12.76 2.15 -9.89
CA VAL A 112 -12.07 1.78 -11.13
C VAL A 112 -11.42 0.40 -11.00
N ALA A 113 -10.76 0.12 -9.88
CA ALA A 113 -10.16 -1.18 -9.60
C ALA A 113 -11.20 -2.30 -9.56
N TYR A 114 -12.36 -2.05 -8.95
CA TYR A 114 -13.48 -2.99 -8.94
C TYR A 114 -14.03 -3.25 -10.34
N GLN A 115 -14.32 -2.20 -11.11
CA GLN A 115 -14.84 -2.30 -12.47
C GLN A 115 -13.89 -3.06 -13.40
N LYS A 116 -12.59 -2.81 -13.29
CA LYS A 116 -11.55 -3.48 -14.09
C LYS A 116 -11.15 -4.85 -13.53
N LYS A 117 -11.71 -5.28 -12.39
CA LYS A 117 -11.31 -6.49 -11.65
C LYS A 117 -9.78 -6.53 -11.40
N HIS A 118 -9.19 -5.36 -11.17
CA HIS A 118 -7.75 -5.19 -11.07
C HIS A 118 -7.22 -5.72 -9.73
N SER A 119 -5.99 -6.23 -9.73
CA SER A 119 -5.34 -6.77 -8.52
C SER A 119 -5.27 -5.75 -7.38
N LEU A 120 -5.03 -4.47 -7.69
CA LEU A 120 -4.99 -3.37 -6.72
C LEU A 120 -6.27 -3.18 -5.90
N PHE A 121 -7.40 -3.76 -6.31
CA PHE A 121 -8.66 -3.67 -5.57
C PHE A 121 -8.49 -4.04 -4.09
N ILE A 122 -7.81 -5.16 -3.79
CA ILE A 122 -7.63 -5.61 -2.40
C ILE A 122 -6.72 -4.67 -1.62
N THR A 123 -5.64 -4.17 -2.24
CA THR A 123 -4.76 -3.17 -1.61
C THR A 123 -5.55 -1.91 -1.23
N ILE A 124 -6.37 -1.39 -2.14
CA ILE A 124 -7.14 -0.15 -1.90
C ILE A 124 -8.22 -0.37 -0.83
N VAL A 125 -8.90 -1.53 -0.82
CA VAL A 125 -9.85 -1.87 0.24
C VAL A 125 -9.18 -1.93 1.61
N LEU A 126 -8.04 -2.61 1.72
CA LEU A 126 -7.30 -2.70 2.97
C LEU A 126 -6.81 -1.33 3.44
N LEU A 127 -6.33 -0.49 2.52
CA LEU A 127 -5.92 0.87 2.84
C LEU A 127 -7.11 1.71 3.33
N GLY A 128 -8.28 1.63 2.68
CA GLY A 128 -9.49 2.31 3.12
C GLY A 128 -9.97 1.87 4.52
N LEU A 129 -9.82 0.58 4.86
CA LEU A 129 -10.12 0.09 6.22
C LEU A 129 -9.11 0.63 7.25
N CYS A 130 -7.83 0.69 6.88
CA CYS A 130 -6.80 1.34 7.69
C CYS A 130 -7.15 2.81 7.96
N ASP A 131 -7.56 3.55 6.92
CA ASP A 131 -7.91 4.97 7.02
C ASP A 131 -9.11 5.20 7.95
N ILE A 132 -10.11 4.31 7.92
CA ILE A 132 -11.23 4.35 8.87
C ILE A 132 -10.73 4.18 10.31
N CYS A 133 -9.82 3.23 10.55
CA CYS A 133 -9.23 3.05 11.88
C CYS A 133 -8.41 4.27 12.34
N VAL A 134 -7.63 4.89 11.44
CA VAL A 134 -6.88 6.13 11.72
C VAL A 134 -7.85 7.28 12.05
N ALA A 135 -8.94 7.42 11.29
CA ALA A 135 -9.96 8.44 11.54
C ALA A 135 -10.64 8.23 12.91
N ILE A 136 -10.97 6.98 13.27
CA ILE A 136 -11.52 6.64 14.59
C ILE A 136 -10.52 6.99 15.69
N GLN A 137 -9.26 6.58 15.56
CA GLN A 137 -8.20 6.90 16.51
C GLN A 137 -8.07 8.43 16.70
N TYR A 138 -8.12 9.20 15.61
CA TYR A 138 -8.04 10.66 15.66
C TYR A 138 -9.27 11.29 16.33
N ILE A 139 -10.48 10.91 15.95
CA ILE A 139 -11.74 11.49 16.46
C ILE A 139 -11.94 11.19 17.94
N PHE A 140 -11.71 9.94 18.35
CA PHE A 140 -11.96 9.49 19.72
C PHE A 140 -10.72 9.58 20.62
N SER A 141 -9.56 9.93 20.06
CA SER A 141 -8.28 9.97 20.80
C SER A 141 -7.96 8.65 21.53
N ILE A 142 -8.33 7.52 20.90
CA ILE A 142 -8.08 6.16 21.41
C ILE A 142 -6.98 5.48 20.60
N HIS A 143 -6.17 4.63 21.25
CA HIS A 143 -5.21 3.80 20.53
C HIS A 143 -5.94 2.65 19.83
N VAL A 144 -5.80 2.52 18.50
CA VAL A 144 -6.43 1.47 17.69
C VAL A 144 -5.35 0.59 17.05
N PRO A 145 -4.92 -0.51 17.71
CA PRO A 145 -3.91 -1.43 17.14
C PRO A 145 -4.34 -2.04 15.80
N LEU A 146 -5.66 -2.14 15.58
CA LEU A 146 -6.28 -2.68 14.37
C LEU A 146 -5.87 -1.95 13.09
N ILE A 147 -5.33 -0.72 13.16
CA ILE A 147 -4.73 -0.03 12.01
C ILE A 147 -3.74 -0.96 11.29
N TRP A 148 -2.88 -1.65 12.04
CA TRP A 148 -1.82 -2.50 11.49
C TRP A 148 -2.33 -3.82 10.92
N LEU A 149 -3.50 -4.28 11.35
CA LEU A 149 -4.18 -5.45 10.78
C LEU A 149 -4.59 -5.20 9.31
N PHE A 150 -4.84 -3.95 8.93
CA PHE A 150 -5.19 -3.59 7.56
C PHE A 150 -3.99 -3.01 6.80
N TYR A 151 -3.20 -2.17 7.46
CA TYR A 151 -2.10 -1.46 6.82
C TYR A 151 -1.02 -2.38 6.28
N LEU A 152 -0.44 -3.24 7.13
CA LEU A 152 0.67 -4.09 6.68
C LEU A 152 0.25 -5.08 5.58
N PRO A 153 -0.90 -5.78 5.69
CA PRO A 153 -1.38 -6.62 4.61
C PRO A 153 -1.62 -5.87 3.29
N SER A 154 -2.00 -4.58 3.32
CA SER A 154 -2.15 -3.78 2.10
C SER A 154 -0.82 -3.63 1.34
N GLN A 155 0.27 -3.36 2.06
CA GLN A 155 1.63 -3.21 1.50
C GLN A 155 2.16 -4.54 0.99
N VAL A 156 2.04 -5.61 1.79
CA VAL A 156 2.44 -6.96 1.39
C VAL A 156 1.67 -7.41 0.15
N TYR A 157 0.38 -7.13 0.07
CA TYR A 157 -0.44 -7.50 -1.09
C TYR A 157 -0.04 -6.71 -2.33
N PHE A 158 0.20 -5.40 -2.22
CA PHE A 158 0.68 -4.58 -3.33
C PHE A 158 1.96 -5.16 -3.91
N VAL A 159 2.94 -5.42 -3.05
CA VAL A 159 4.25 -5.92 -3.43
C VAL A 159 4.18 -7.35 -3.98
N LYS A 160 3.29 -8.17 -3.45
CA LYS A 160 3.10 -9.55 -3.91
C LYS A 160 2.42 -9.61 -5.27
N LYS A 161 1.42 -8.78 -5.58
CA LYS A 161 0.59 -8.98 -6.78
C LYS A 161 1.16 -8.43 -8.10
N GLY A 162 2.37 -7.89 -8.09
CA GLY A 162 3.25 -7.93 -9.28
C GLY A 162 3.39 -9.36 -9.86
N PHE A 163 3.08 -10.41 -9.09
CA PHE A 163 3.13 -11.81 -9.54
C PHE A 163 2.02 -12.27 -10.50
N ILE A 164 0.94 -11.51 -10.75
CA ILE A 164 -0.27 -12.08 -11.42
C ILE A 164 -0.68 -11.39 -12.72
N ASN A 165 0.00 -10.32 -13.16
CA ASN A 165 -0.39 -9.64 -14.40
C ASN A 165 0.54 -9.82 -15.61
N GLU A 166 1.62 -10.59 -15.52
CA GLU A 166 2.38 -10.99 -16.73
C GLU A 166 2.21 -12.45 -17.12
N ASP A 167 1.78 -13.33 -16.21
CA ASP A 167 1.61 -14.74 -16.53
C ASP A 167 0.39 -15.31 -15.83
N GLY A 168 -0.67 -15.54 -16.61
CA GLY A 168 -1.62 -16.62 -16.35
C GLY A 168 -0.98 -18.02 -16.42
N ALA A 169 0.32 -18.14 -16.21
CA ALA A 169 1.05 -19.39 -16.08
C ALA A 169 1.39 -19.62 -14.61
N ILE A 170 0.62 -20.53 -14.01
CA ILE A 170 1.02 -21.25 -12.81
C ILE A 170 2.36 -21.90 -13.15
N VAL A 171 3.47 -21.36 -12.65
CA VAL A 171 4.74 -22.10 -12.58
C VAL A 171 4.53 -23.17 -11.51
N MET A 172 3.95 -24.30 -11.93
CA MET A 172 4.14 -25.57 -11.24
C MET A 172 5.64 -25.80 -11.16
N GLY A 173 6.11 -26.09 -9.95
CA GLY A 173 7.52 -26.13 -9.61
C GLY A 173 8.36 -26.92 -10.60
N ASP A 174 9.51 -26.34 -10.95
CA ASP A 174 10.65 -27.02 -11.53
C ASP A 174 11.19 -28.05 -10.54
N SER A 175 10.53 -29.21 -10.51
CA SER A 175 10.97 -30.43 -9.84
C SER A 175 10.53 -31.63 -10.67
N GLN A 176 10.84 -31.69 -11.98
CA GLN A 176 10.76 -32.98 -12.71
C GLN A 176 11.46 -33.12 -14.08
N LYS A 177 12.33 -32.20 -14.52
CA LYS A 177 12.98 -32.32 -15.84
C LYS A 177 14.47 -32.69 -15.82
N GLU A 178 14.91 -33.47 -14.83
CA GLU A 178 16.28 -33.99 -14.74
C GLU A 178 16.40 -35.51 -14.96
N ARG A 179 15.35 -36.19 -15.47
CA ARG A 179 15.39 -37.65 -15.72
C ARG A 179 15.17 -38.10 -17.17
N SER A 180 15.33 -37.21 -18.14
CA SER A 180 15.21 -37.57 -19.56
C SER A 180 16.31 -36.97 -20.45
N SER A 181 17.56 -37.00 -19.98
CA SER A 181 18.72 -36.80 -20.88
C SER A 181 20.00 -37.46 -20.36
N VAL A 182 19.93 -38.77 -20.09
CA VAL A 182 21.08 -39.66 -20.29
C VAL A 182 20.54 -40.87 -21.05
N LYS A 183 20.59 -40.76 -22.38
CA LYS A 183 20.69 -41.91 -23.27
C LYS A 183 22.16 -42.14 -23.54
#